data_AF-A0A5E4LEB1-F1
#
_entry.id   AF-A0A5E4LEB1-F1
#
_cell.length_a   1.000
_cell.length_b   1.000
_cell.length_c   1.000
_cell.angle_alpha   90.00
_cell.angle_beta   90.00
_cell.angle_gamma   90.00
#
_symmetry.space_group_name_H-M   'P 1'
#
loop_
_entity.id
_entity.type
_entity.pdbx_description
1 polymer ?
#
loop_
_entity_poly.entity_id
_entity_poly.type
_entity_poly.pdbx_seq_one_letter_code
_entity_poly.pdbx_strand_id
1 'polypeptide(L)'
;MYDYIGILGLLFILAGWVIELFDVVKKKQAQVPLEFAVLYAAGSFLLMLHSMQLSDTVFIILNAFATLIAVVNIAFNLWQKTKAGKKKAGRGKKKRR
;
A
#
# COMPACT_ATOMS: atom_id res chain seq x y z
N MET A 1 21.18 8.51 19.21
CA MET A 1 21.38 7.67 20.41
C MET A 1 20.04 7.52 21.17
N TYR A 2 19.07 6.84 20.56
CA TYR A 2 17.94 6.12 21.20
C TYR A 2 17.40 5.09 20.19
N ASP A 3 18.31 4.37 19.53
CA ASP A 3 17.97 3.53 18.36
C ASP A 3 17.03 2.38 18.74
N TYR A 4 17.09 1.91 19.99
CA TYR A 4 16.21 0.87 20.51
C TYR A 4 14.73 1.29 20.55
N ILE A 5 14.44 2.57 20.84
CA ILE A 5 13.05 3.08 20.86
C ILE A 5 12.52 3.16 19.43
N GLY A 6 13.34 3.64 18.49
CA GLY A 6 12.99 3.68 17.07
C GLY A 6 12.76 2.27 16.50
N ILE A 7 13.62 1.31 16.84
CA ILE A 7 13.47 -0.10 16.43
C ILE A 7 12.21 -0.72 17.06
N LEU A 8 11.94 -0.49 18.34
CA LEU A 8 10.75 -1.02 19.01
C LEU A 8 9.47 -0.46 18.36
N GLY A 9 9.44 0.86 18.11
CA GLY A 9 8.34 1.51 17.40
C GLY A 9 8.15 0.93 15.99
N LEU A 10 9.25 0.73 15.25
CA LEU A 10 9.23 0.09 13.94
C LEU A 10 8.62 -1.32 14.00
N LEU A 11 8.99 -2.15 14.97
CA LEU A 11 8.45 -3.50 15.12
C LEU A 11 6.93 -3.50 15.35
N PHE A 12 6.43 -2.62 16.21
CA PHE A 12 4.99 -2.51 16.45
C PHE A 12 4.22 -2.06 15.20
N ILE A 13 4.76 -1.08 14.47
CA ILE A 13 4.13 -0.59 13.24
C ILE A 13 4.15 -1.67 12.16
N LEU A 14 5.30 -2.33 11.95
CA LEU A 14 5.42 -3.43 10.97
C LEU A 14 4.45 -4.57 11.29
N ALA A 15 4.27 -4.92 12.56
CA ALA A 15 3.30 -5.94 12.96
C ALA A 15 1.86 -5.54 12.58
N GLY A 16 1.47 -4.28 12.84
CA GLY A 16 0.16 -3.76 12.43
C GLY A 16 -0.05 -3.80 10.93
N TRP A 17 0.96 -3.40 10.16
CA TRP A 17 0.92 -3.43 8.70
C TRP A 17 0.89 -4.84 8.11
N VAL A 18 1.56 -5.82 8.74
CA VAL A 18 1.47 -7.23 8.31
C VAL A 18 0.04 -7.75 8.44
N ILE A 19 -0.66 -7.39 9.52
CA ILE A 19 -2.07 -7.75 9.71
C ILE A 19 -2.95 -7.09 8.64
N GLU A 20 -2.73 -5.79 8.38
CA GLU A 20 -3.45 -5.05 7.33
C GLU A 20 -3.24 -5.67 5.95
N LEU A 21 -1.98 -6.00 5.61
CA LEU A 21 -1.60 -6.58 4.33
C LEU A 21 -2.21 -7.97 4.15
N PHE A 22 -2.22 -8.80 5.20
CA PHE A 22 -2.89 -10.08 5.20
C PHE A 22 -4.38 -9.94 4.88
N ASP A 23 -5.04 -8.94 5.46
CA ASP A 23 -6.44 -8.65 5.22
C ASP A 23 -6.72 -8.19 3.77
N VAL A 24 -5.88 -7.31 3.21
CA VAL A 24 -5.96 -6.88 1.80
C VAL A 24 -5.86 -8.08 0.87
N VAL A 25 -4.87 -8.95 1.09
CA VAL A 25 -4.61 -10.12 0.24
C VAL A 25 -5.73 -11.15 0.38
N LYS A 26 -6.19 -11.43 1.60
CA LYS A 26 -7.25 -12.40 1.87
C LYS A 26 -8.60 -11.97 1.30
N LYS A 27 -8.98 -10.70 1.52
CA LYS A 27 -10.24 -10.13 1.01
C LYS A 27 -10.15 -9.76 -0.47
N LYS A 28 -8.94 -9.72 -1.04
CA LYS A 28 -8.63 -9.26 -2.40
C LYS A 28 -9.23 -7.89 -2.71
N GLN A 29 -9.33 -7.06 -1.68
CA GLN A 29 -9.97 -5.76 -1.69
C GLN A 29 -8.99 -4.76 -1.12
N ALA A 30 -8.68 -3.74 -1.91
CA ALA A 30 -7.90 -2.61 -1.44
C ALA A 30 -8.65 -1.90 -0.30
N GLN A 31 -7.92 -1.53 0.75
CA GLN A 31 -8.52 -0.88 1.92
C GLN A 31 -8.67 0.63 1.76
N VAL A 32 -7.85 1.23 0.88
CA VAL A 32 -7.82 2.67 0.65
C VAL A 32 -8.13 3.03 -0.81
N PRO A 33 -8.66 4.25 -1.08
CA PRO A 33 -8.83 4.76 -2.43
C PRO A 33 -7.51 4.80 -3.21
N LEU A 34 -7.59 4.66 -4.53
CA LEU A 34 -6.40 4.65 -5.40
C LEU A 34 -5.61 5.95 -5.31
N GLU A 35 -6.30 7.08 -5.25
CA GLU A 35 -5.74 8.43 -5.20
C GLU A 35 -4.88 8.59 -3.93
N PHE A 36 -5.40 8.12 -2.80
CA PHE A 36 -4.69 8.10 -1.54
C PHE A 36 -3.47 7.17 -1.60
N ALA A 37 -3.65 5.96 -2.13
CA ALA A 37 -2.56 4.98 -2.21
C ALA A 37 -1.40 5.47 -3.09
N VAL A 38 -1.69 6.17 -4.20
CA VAL A 38 -0.65 6.76 -5.08
C VAL A 38 0.11 7.87 -4.38
N LEU A 39 -0.59 8.81 -3.72
CA LEU A 39 0.05 9.87 -2.97
C LEU A 39 0.89 9.32 -1.82
N TYR A 40 0.38 8.30 -1.13
CA TYR A 40 1.08 7.64 -0.03
C TYR A 40 2.33 6.89 -0.51
N ALA A 41 2.26 6.18 -1.65
CA ALA A 41 3.40 5.53 -2.28
C ALA A 41 4.49 6.55 -2.67
N ALA A 42 4.10 7.64 -3.33
CA ALA A 42 5.04 8.67 -3.76
C ALA A 42 5.70 9.38 -2.56
N GLY A 43 4.90 9.79 -1.57
CA GLY A 43 5.39 10.47 -0.38
C GLY A 43 6.35 9.60 0.43
N SER A 44 5.96 8.34 0.71
CA SER A 44 6.84 7.41 1.44
C SER A 44 8.11 7.09 0.67
N PHE A 45 8.04 6.90 -0.66
CA PHE A 45 9.23 6.64 -1.46
C PHE A 45 10.22 7.82 -1.44
N LEU A 46 9.71 9.06 -1.55
CA LEU A 46 10.55 10.25 -1.45
C LEU A 46 11.18 10.40 -0.05
N LEU A 47 10.42 10.10 1.01
CA LEU A 47 10.95 10.09 2.38
C LEU A 47 11.99 9.00 2.60
N MET A 48 11.83 7.83 1.97
CA MET A 48 12.86 6.78 1.97
C MET A 48 14.16 7.31 1.34
N LEU A 49 14.09 7.94 0.16
CA LEU A 49 15.28 8.50 -0.49
C LEU A 49 15.94 9.61 0.35
N HIS A 50 15.12 10.48 0.96
CA HIS A 50 15.62 11.53 1.83
C HIS A 50 16.33 10.96 3.07
N SER A 51 15.76 9.92 3.68
CA SER A 51 16.32 9.29 4.89
C SER A 51 17.63 8.54 4.64
N MET A 52 17.86 8.05 3.41
CA MET A 52 19.17 7.54 3.00
C MET A 52 20.26 8.61 3.08
N GLN A 53 19.95 9.88 2.80
CA GLN A 53 20.91 10.99 2.91
C GLN A 53 21.26 11.28 4.38
N LEU A 54 20.32 11.03 5.30
CA LEU A 54 20.48 11.21 6.74
C LEU A 54 21.05 9.96 7.44
N SER A 55 21.24 8.86 6.70
CA SER A 55 21.62 7.54 7.24
C SER A 55 20.68 7.03 8.36
N ASP A 56 19.40 7.42 8.32
CA ASP A 56 18.40 6.99 9.31
C ASP A 56 17.79 5.65 8.92
N THR A 57 18.36 4.57 9.46
CA THR A 57 17.96 3.20 9.12
C THR A 57 16.50 2.90 9.51
N VAL A 58 16.02 3.41 10.65
CA VAL A 58 14.65 3.16 11.11
C VAL A 58 13.66 3.80 10.14
N PHE A 59 13.90 5.04 9.75
CA PHE A 59 13.01 5.78 8.86
C PHE A 59 13.09 5.25 7.41
N ILE A 60 14.26 4.76 6.96
CA ILE A 60 14.41 4.06 5.67
C ILE A 60 13.51 2.81 5.65
N ILE A 61 13.62 1.92 6.64
CA ILE A 61 12.85 0.67 6.67
C ILE A 61 11.35 0.96 6.75
N LEU A 62 10.96 1.92 7.60
CA LEU A 62 9.57 2.31 7.78
C LEU A 62 8.95 2.80 6.46
N ASN A 63 9.63 3.70 5.76
CA ASN A 63 9.14 4.24 4.50
C ASN A 63 9.19 3.22 3.36
N ALA A 64 10.20 2.35 3.31
CA ALA A 64 10.25 1.25 2.33
C ALA A 64 9.02 0.33 2.47
N PHE A 65 8.67 -0.06 3.69
CA PHE A 65 7.48 -0.88 3.95
C PHE A 65 6.18 -0.13 3.62
N ALA A 66 6.07 1.15 4.00
CA ALA A 66 4.92 1.98 3.66
C ALA A 66 4.72 2.07 2.13
N THR A 67 5.79 2.26 1.36
CA THR A 67 5.74 2.25 -0.11
C THR A 67 5.27 0.90 -0.63
N LEU A 68 5.78 -0.22 -0.11
CA LEU A 68 5.35 -1.57 -0.53
C LEU A 68 3.85 -1.79 -0.28
N ILE A 69 3.33 -1.43 0.89
CA ILE A 69 1.91 -1.58 1.22
C ILE A 69 1.04 -0.71 0.32
N ALA A 70 1.47 0.51 0.05
CA ALA A 70 0.79 1.42 -0.87
C ALA A 70 0.72 0.84 -2.28
N VAL A 71 1.84 0.28 -2.78
CA VAL A 71 1.91 -0.40 -4.08
C VAL A 71 0.98 -1.60 -4.14
N VAL A 72 0.91 -2.42 -3.08
CA VAL A 72 -0.05 -3.53 -3.03
C VAL A 72 -1.50 -3.03 -3.10
N ASN A 73 -1.85 -1.99 -2.35
CA ASN A 73 -3.17 -1.36 -2.41
C ASN A 73 -3.49 -0.80 -3.81
N ILE A 74 -2.52 -0.19 -4.49
CA ILE A 74 -2.65 0.27 -5.88
C ILE A 74 -2.95 -0.92 -6.81
N ALA A 75 -2.18 -2.00 -6.69
CA ALA A 75 -2.35 -3.20 -7.52
C ALA A 75 -3.76 -3.81 -7.38
N PHE A 76 -4.26 -3.94 -6.14
CA PHE A 76 -5.62 -4.44 -5.90
C PHE A 76 -6.70 -3.46 -6.37
N ASN A 77 -6.50 -2.14 -6.23
CA ASN A 77 -7.43 -1.14 -6.77
C ASN A 77 -7.56 -1.26 -8.29
N LEU A 78 -6.44 -1.33 -8.99
CA LEU A 78 -6.41 -1.45 -10.45
C LEU A 78 -7.07 -2.76 -10.90
N TRP A 79 -6.74 -3.87 -10.25
CA TRP A 79 -7.33 -5.18 -10.56
C TRP A 79 -8.86 -5.20 -10.38
N GLN A 80 -9.37 -4.58 -9.31
CA GLN A 80 -10.80 -4.45 -9.07
C GLN A 80 -11.50 -3.56 -10.11
N LYS A 81 -10.90 -2.42 -10.47
CA LYS A 81 -11.41 -1.53 -11.53
C LYS A 81 -11.52 -2.28 -12.87
N THR A 82 -10.51 -3.08 -13.24
CA THR A 82 -10.55 -3.90 -14.46
C THR A 82 -11.68 -4.94 -14.43
N LYS A 83 -11.88 -5.64 -13.31
CA LYS A 83 -12.98 -6.60 -13.16
C LYS A 83 -14.35 -5.94 -13.24
N ALA A 84 -14.53 -4.79 -12.60
CA ALA A 84 -15.78 -4.04 -12.64
C ALA A 84 -16.13 -3.58 -14.08
N GLY A 85 -15.13 -3.12 -14.84
CA GLY A 85 -15.28 -2.77 -16.25
C GLY A 85 -15.76 -3.93 -17.12
N LYS A 86 -15.13 -5.11 -16.98
CA LYS A 86 -15.54 -6.33 -17.70
C LYS A 86 -16.98 -6.76 -17.36
N LYS A 87 -17.40 -6.67 -16.10
CA LYS A 87 -18.77 -7.02 -15.66
C LYS A 87 -19.83 -6.09 -16.27
N LYS A 88 -19.55 -4.79 -16.36
CA LYS A 88 -20.46 -3.80 -17.00
C LYS A 88 -20.59 -4.04 -18.51
N ALA A 89 -19.49 -4.32 -19.21
CA ALA A 89 -19.51 -4.63 -20.64
C ALA A 89 -20.31 -5.91 -20.98
N GLY A 90 -20.18 -6.96 -20.16
CA GLY A 90 -20.96 -8.20 -20.33
C GLY A 90 -22.47 -8.02 -20.09
N ARG A 91 -22.86 -7.22 -19.08
CA ARG A 91 -24.28 -6.89 -18.83
C ARG A 91 -24.88 -6.01 -19.93
N GLY A 92 -24.12 -5.08 -20.50
CA GLY A 92 -24.57 -4.24 -21.62
C GLY A 92 -24.89 -5.05 -22.88
N LYS A 93 -24.13 -6.13 -23.15
CA LYS A 93 -24.43 -7.06 -24.27
C LYS A 93 -25.67 -7.93 -24.02
N LYS A 94 -25.93 -8.34 -22.77
CA LYS A 94 -27.08 -9.20 -22.44
C LYS A 94 -28.42 -8.46 -22.44
N LYS A 95 -28.43 -7.14 -22.24
CA LYS A 95 -29.65 -6.30 -22.24
C LYS A 95 -30.08 -5.82 -23.65
N ARG A 96 -29.25 -6.08 -24.67
CA ARG A 96 -29.49 -5.73 -26.09
C ARG A 96 -29.85 -6.95 -26.97
N ARG A 97 -29.97 -8.13 -26.38
CA ARG A 97 -30.50 -9.35 -26.99
C ARG A 97 -31.83 -9.65 -26.33
#